data_AF-A0A1Z5RKA4-F1
#
_entry.id   AF-A0A1Z5RKA4-F1
#
_cell.length_a   1.000
_cell.length_b   1.000
_cell.length_c   1.000
_cell.angle_alpha   90.00
_cell.angle_beta   90.00
_cell.angle_gamma   90.00
#
_symmetry.space_group_name_H-M   'P 1'
#
loop_
_entity.id
_entity.type
_entity.pdbx_description
1 polymer ?
#
loop_
_entity_poly.entity_id
_entity_poly.type
_entity_poly.pdbx_seq_one_letter_code
_entity_poly.pdbx_strand_id
1 'polypeptide(L)'
;MRPQLILVVTLALLGVLAALPLGKGSSWPCCDNCGFCDRQLPPDCQCDDVSVDGCHPECKNCVMVGSGPVVTYRCDDVLTNFCEQRCTPAPAPAPEAAFLGRGF
;
A
#
# COMPACT_ATOMS: atom_id res chain seq x y z
N MET A 1 11.21 -21.38 42.77
CA MET A 1 11.20 -20.61 41.50
C MET A 1 12.63 -20.24 41.19
N ARG A 2 13.17 -20.61 40.01
CA ARG A 2 14.58 -20.37 39.66
C ARG A 2 14.66 -18.99 38.98
N PRO A 3 15.11 -17.91 39.67
CA PRO A 3 15.03 -16.54 39.14
C PRO A 3 15.81 -16.37 37.84
N GLN A 4 16.89 -17.13 37.69
CA GLN A 4 17.70 -17.19 36.47
C GLN A 4 16.90 -17.67 35.25
N LEU A 5 15.97 -18.60 35.46
CA LEU A 5 15.17 -19.20 34.39
C LEU A 5 14.12 -18.20 33.87
N ILE A 6 13.56 -17.39 34.77
CA ILE A 6 12.59 -16.34 34.41
C ILE A 6 13.29 -15.26 33.58
N LEU A 7 14.51 -14.86 33.96
CA LEU A 7 15.29 -13.86 33.24
C LEU A 7 15.64 -14.30 31.81
N VAL A 8 16.01 -15.57 31.64
CA VAL A 8 16.36 -16.11 30.31
C VAL A 8 15.13 -16.20 29.41
N VAL A 9 13.99 -16.65 29.95
CA VAL A 9 12.73 -16.74 29.18
C VAL A 9 12.25 -15.37 28.72
N THR A 10 12.33 -14.36 29.59
CA THR A 10 11.91 -12.98 29.24
C THR A 10 12.81 -12.36 28.18
N LEU A 11 14.13 -12.50 28.29
CA LEU A 11 15.09 -12.04 27.28
C LEU A 11 14.88 -12.76 25.93
N ALA A 12 14.61 -14.06 25.95
CA ALA A 12 14.32 -14.82 24.74
C ALA A 12 13.04 -14.33 24.05
N LEU A 13 11.95 -14.08 24.80
CA LEU A 13 10.72 -13.53 24.24
C LEU A 13 10.91 -12.14 23.64
N LEU A 14 11.64 -11.25 24.31
CA LEU A 14 11.96 -9.91 23.81
C LEU A 14 12.80 -9.96 22.52
N GLY A 15 13.76 -10.88 22.45
CA GLY A 15 14.55 -11.10 21.24
C GLY A 15 13.69 -11.59 20.06
N VAL A 16 12.76 -12.51 20.31
CA VAL A 16 11.82 -13.01 19.29
C VAL A 16 10.87 -11.89 18.83
N LEU A 17 10.35 -11.07 19.74
CA LEU A 17 9.51 -9.91 19.43
C LEU A 17 10.24 -8.84 18.63
N ALA A 18 11.53 -8.63 18.87
CA ALA A 18 12.34 -7.67 18.11
C ALA A 18 12.77 -8.18 16.73
N ALA A 19 12.86 -9.50 16.55
CA ALA A 19 13.16 -10.15 15.27
C ALA A 19 11.91 -10.40 14.41
N LEU A 20 10.72 -10.32 15.01
CA LEU A 20 9.47 -10.31 14.27
C LEU A 20 9.45 -9.10 13.35
N PRO A 21 9.23 -9.29 12.03
CA PRO A 21 9.10 -8.17 11.10
C PRO A 21 7.81 -7.40 11.45
N LEU A 22 7.92 -6.41 12.35
CA LEU A 22 6.92 -5.39 12.55
C LEU A 22 6.85 -4.57 11.26
N GLY A 23 5.92 -4.93 10.38
CA GLY A 23 5.66 -4.18 9.15
C GLY A 23 6.87 -4.14 8.22
N LYS A 24 7.34 -5.30 7.75
CA LYS A 24 7.92 -5.33 6.42
C LYS A 24 6.74 -5.04 5.49
N GLY A 25 6.54 -3.77 5.13
CA GLY A 25 5.55 -3.39 4.14
C GLY A 25 5.76 -4.25 2.91
N SER A 26 4.94 -5.26 2.73
CA SER A 26 4.63 -5.73 1.38
C SER A 26 4.17 -4.46 0.66
N SER A 27 4.82 -4.11 -0.45
CA SER A 27 4.47 -2.93 -1.26
C SER A 27 3.16 -3.15 -2.02
N TRP A 28 2.22 -3.80 -1.36
CA TRP A 28 0.94 -4.29 -1.77
C TRP A 28 0.17 -4.59 -0.48
N PRO A 29 -1.07 -4.11 -0.33
CA PRO A 29 -1.89 -3.44 -1.33
C PRO A 29 -1.70 -1.90 -1.41
N CYS A 30 -1.47 -1.32 -2.60
CA CYS A 30 -1.60 0.13 -2.85
C CYS A 30 -2.35 0.40 -4.16
N CYS A 31 -3.05 1.53 -4.27
CA CYS A 31 -3.80 1.97 -5.45
C CYS A 31 -3.79 3.49 -5.62
N ASP A 32 -3.53 3.97 -6.82
CA ASP A 32 -3.65 5.38 -7.18
C ASP A 32 -5.05 5.72 -7.72
N ASN A 33 -5.64 4.83 -8.52
CA ASN A 33 -6.94 4.98 -9.14
C ASN A 33 -7.96 3.98 -8.60
N CYS A 34 -8.83 4.45 -7.71
CA CYS A 34 -9.87 3.65 -7.09
C CYS A 34 -11.12 3.57 -7.94
N GLY A 35 -11.56 2.35 -8.21
CA GLY A 35 -12.78 2.05 -8.94
C GLY A 35 -13.99 2.00 -8.02
N PHE A 36 -14.78 0.93 -8.15
CA PHE A 36 -15.96 0.72 -7.34
C PHE A 36 -15.60 0.24 -5.92
N CYS A 37 -16.19 0.89 -4.91
CA CYS A 37 -16.11 0.47 -3.51
C CYS A 37 -17.51 0.22 -2.94
N ASP A 38 -17.65 -0.83 -2.14
CA ASP A 38 -18.83 -1.05 -1.32
C ASP A 38 -18.87 -0.04 -0.14
N ARG A 39 -20.05 0.17 0.43
CA ARG A 39 -20.31 1.07 1.57
C ARG A 39 -20.08 0.41 2.93
N GLN A 40 -19.52 -0.79 2.95
CA GLN A 40 -19.16 -1.50 4.18
C GLN A 40 -17.96 -0.82 4.86
N LEU A 41 -17.77 -1.07 6.16
CA LEU A 41 -16.64 -0.54 6.92
C LEU A 41 -15.88 -1.71 7.56
N PRO A 42 -14.66 -2.05 7.11
CA PRO A 42 -13.89 -1.40 6.03
C PRO A 42 -14.48 -1.64 4.62
N PRO A 43 -14.28 -0.70 3.67
CA PRO A 43 -14.80 -0.84 2.32
C PRO A 43 -14.00 -1.85 1.52
N ASP A 44 -14.72 -2.66 0.76
CA ASP A 44 -14.19 -3.53 -0.27
C ASP A 44 -14.19 -2.79 -1.60
N CYS A 45 -13.00 -2.63 -2.21
CA CYS A 45 -12.77 -1.79 -3.38
C CYS A 45 -12.08 -2.54 -4.51
N GLN A 46 -12.39 -2.17 -5.76
CA GLN A 46 -11.59 -2.53 -6.93
C GLN A 46 -10.54 -1.45 -7.21
N CYS A 47 -9.35 -1.88 -7.62
CA CYS A 47 -8.31 -0.98 -8.09
C CYS A 47 -8.31 -0.92 -9.62
N ASP A 48 -8.38 0.30 -10.16
CA ASP A 48 -8.39 0.57 -11.60
C ASP A 48 -7.01 0.96 -12.13
N ASP A 49 -5.95 0.75 -11.35
CA ASP A 49 -4.58 0.92 -11.81
C ASP A 49 -4.24 -0.10 -12.89
N VAL A 50 -3.59 0.41 -13.94
CA VAL A 50 -3.12 -0.39 -15.08
C VAL A 50 -1.60 -0.41 -15.10
N SER A 51 -1.04 -1.59 -15.34
CA SER A 51 0.40 -1.78 -15.48
C SER A 51 0.74 -2.39 -16.84
N VAL A 52 1.92 -2.04 -17.38
CA VAL A 52 2.47 -2.70 -18.57
C VAL A 52 3.25 -3.97 -18.22
N ASP A 53 3.75 -4.05 -16.99
CA ASP A 53 4.61 -5.13 -16.51
C ASP A 53 3.83 -6.36 -16.00
N GLY A 54 2.50 -6.27 -15.91
CA GLY A 54 1.64 -7.31 -15.33
C GLY A 54 1.15 -6.97 -13.91
N CYS A 55 0.23 -7.78 -13.39
CA CYS A 55 -0.32 -7.58 -12.05
C CYS A 55 0.63 -8.06 -10.95
N HIS A 56 0.40 -7.56 -9.72
CA HIS A 56 1.08 -8.05 -8.53
C HIS A 56 0.79 -9.56 -8.31
N PRO A 57 1.75 -10.38 -7.82
CA PRO A 57 1.57 -11.83 -7.65
C PRO A 57 0.45 -12.24 -6.69
N GLU A 58 0.06 -11.36 -5.78
CA GLU A 58 -1.07 -11.57 -4.86
C GLU A 58 -2.44 -11.28 -5.51
N CYS A 59 -2.46 -10.67 -6.70
CA CYS A 59 -3.68 -10.50 -7.48
C CYS A 59 -4.11 -11.84 -8.09
N LYS A 60 -5.29 -12.33 -7.70
CA LYS A 60 -5.85 -13.60 -8.17
C LYS A 60 -6.44 -13.46 -9.58
N ASN A 61 -7.07 -12.33 -9.87
CA ASN A 61 -7.75 -12.07 -11.13
C ASN A 61 -7.05 -10.97 -11.93
N CYS A 62 -5.93 -11.31 -12.55
CA CYS A 62 -5.21 -10.39 -13.44
C CYS A 62 -5.78 -10.45 -14.86
N VAL A 63 -6.36 -9.34 -15.32
CA VAL A 63 -6.99 -9.25 -16.64
C VAL A 63 -6.20 -8.34 -17.58
N MET A 64 -6.16 -8.69 -18.86
CA MET A 64 -5.61 -7.83 -19.90
C MET A 64 -6.70 -6.84 -20.36
N VAL A 65 -6.42 -5.54 -20.26
CA VAL A 65 -7.40 -4.46 -20.57
C VAL A 65 -7.06 -3.71 -21.85
N GLY A 66 -5.82 -3.79 -22.33
CA GLY A 66 -5.37 -3.15 -23.58
C GLY A 66 -5.29 -4.12 -24.74
N SER A 67 -5.97 -3.82 -25.85
CA SER A 67 -5.88 -4.56 -27.13
C SER A 67 -5.08 -3.79 -28.21
N GLY A 68 -4.17 -2.90 -27.77
CA GLY A 68 -3.34 -2.07 -28.63
C GLY A 68 -1.93 -2.63 -28.86
N PRO A 69 -1.00 -1.84 -29.43
CA PRO A 69 0.40 -2.25 -29.59
C PRO A 69 1.11 -2.44 -28.23
N VAL A 70 0.59 -1.82 -27.17
CA VAL A 70 1.04 -2.01 -25.79
C VAL A 70 -0.08 -2.71 -25.04
N VAL A 71 0.27 -3.86 -24.49
CA VAL A 71 -0.59 -4.66 -23.63
C VAL A 71 -0.54 -4.10 -22.21
N THR A 72 -1.69 -3.88 -21.61
CA THR A 72 -1.81 -3.48 -20.21
C THR A 72 -2.65 -4.47 -19.43
N TYR A 73 -2.32 -4.59 -18.15
CA TYR A 73 -2.94 -5.50 -17.20
C TYR A 73 -3.57 -4.70 -16.07
N ARG A 74 -4.67 -5.20 -15.52
CA ARG A 74 -5.36 -4.66 -14.35
C ARG A 74 -5.70 -5.80 -13.41
N CYS A 75 -5.61 -5.53 -12.12
CA CYS A 75 -6.11 -6.45 -11.11
C CYS A 75 -7.61 -6.26 -10.92
N ASP A 76 -8.40 -7.30 -11.11
CA ASP A 76 -9.87 -7.28 -10.99
C ASP A 76 -10.34 -7.87 -9.65
N ASP A 77 -9.42 -8.07 -8.70
CA ASP A 77 -9.74 -8.50 -7.35
C ASP A 77 -10.47 -7.40 -6.58
N VAL A 78 -11.37 -7.83 -5.70
CA VAL A 78 -11.98 -6.98 -4.69
C VAL A 78 -11.12 -7.02 -3.44
N LEU A 79 -10.62 -5.85 -3.03
CA LEU A 79 -9.61 -5.69 -2.00
C LEU A 79 -10.08 -4.72 -0.91
N THR A 80 -10.00 -5.15 0.34
CA THR A 80 -10.44 -4.36 1.50
C THR A 80 -9.43 -3.26 1.85
N ASN A 81 -9.90 -2.02 2.11
CA ASN A 81 -9.09 -0.83 2.46
C ASN A 81 -7.98 -0.47 1.44
N PHE A 82 -8.05 -1.01 0.23
CA PHE A 82 -6.98 -0.88 -0.76
C PHE A 82 -6.78 0.57 -1.24
N CYS A 83 -7.85 1.37 -1.17
CA CYS A 83 -7.90 2.76 -1.61
C CYS A 83 -7.36 3.80 -0.62
N GLU A 84 -7.08 3.40 0.61
CA GLU A 84 -6.50 4.32 1.60
C GLU A 84 -4.99 4.50 1.38
N GLN A 85 -4.35 3.54 0.69
CA GLN A 85 -2.91 3.51 0.49
C GLN A 85 -2.56 3.76 -0.97
N ARG A 86 -1.98 4.93 -1.26
CA ARG A 86 -1.51 5.28 -2.60
C ARG A 86 -0.18 4.63 -2.95
N CYS A 87 0.00 4.29 -4.22
CA CYS A 87 1.28 3.81 -4.73
C CYS A 87 2.24 4.97 -5.02
N THR A 88 1.71 6.06 -5.57
CA THR A 88 2.49 7.26 -5.87
C THR A 88 2.42 8.24 -4.70
N PRO A 89 3.57 8.68 -4.14
CA PRO A 89 3.61 9.74 -3.13
C PRO A 89 2.95 11.02 -3.67
N ALA A 90 2.23 11.73 -2.79
CA ALA A 90 1.68 13.03 -3.16
C ALA A 90 2.79 13.97 -3.65
N PRO A 91 2.55 14.80 -4.69
CA PRO A 91 3.51 15.81 -5.11
C PRO A 91 3.90 16.68 -3.92
N ALA A 92 5.19 16.96 -3.75
CA ALA A 92 5.64 17.90 -2.74
C ALA A 92 4.94 19.26 -2.99
N PRO A 93 4.48 19.95 -1.92
CA PRO A 93 3.89 21.27 -2.08
C PRO A 93 4.87 22.17 -2.83
N ALA A 94 4.39 22.82 -3.89
CA ALA A 94 5.19 23.80 -4.62
C ALA A 94 5.67 24.86 -3.61
N PRO A 95 6.94 25.30 -3.70
CA PRO A 95 7.40 26.40 -2.85
C PRO A 95 6.48 27.59 -3.13
N GLU A 96 5.78 28.05 -2.08
CA GLU A 96 4.93 29.23 -2.11
C GLU A 96 5.71 30.33 -2.83
N ALA A 97 5.25 30.70 -4.03
CA ALA A 97 5.82 31.83 -4.73
C ALA A 97 5.70 33.01 -3.79
N ALA A 98 6.85 33.42 -3.24
CA ALA A 98 6.97 34.59 -2.38
C ALA A 98 6.14 35.69 -3.02
N PHE A 99 5.04 36.06 -2.34
CA PHE A 99 4.24 37.22 -2.63
C PHE A 99 5.21 38.41 -2.71
N LEU A 100 5.66 38.73 -3.93
CA LEU A 100 6.33 39.98 -4.21
C LEU A 100 5.25 41.03 -4.00
N GLY A 101 5.26 41.59 -2.80
CA GLY A 101 4.45 42.73 -2.42
C GLY A 101 4.63 43.83 -3.46
N ARG A 102 3.65 43.98 -4.34
CA ARG A 102 3.41 45.22 -5.06
C ARG A 102 2.69 46.17 -4.12
N GLY A 103 3.49 46.75 -3.22
CA GLY A 103 3.24 48.10 -2.73
C GLY A 103 3.66 49.11 -3.80
N PHE A 104 3.05 50.29 -3.70
CA PHE A 104 3.08 51.47 -4.57
C PHE A 104 2.07 51.47 -5.72
#